data_AF-A0A7T8KB10-F1
#
_entry.id   AF-A0A7T8KB10-F1
#
_cell.length_a   1.000
_cell.length_b   1.000
_cell.length_c   1.000
_cell.angle_alpha   90.00
_cell.angle_beta   90.00
_cell.angle_gamma   90.00
#
_symmetry.space_group_name_H-M   'P 1'
#
loop_
_entity.id
_entity.type
_entity.pdbx_description
1 polymer ?
#
loop_
_entity_poly.entity_id
_entity_poly.type
_entity_poly.pdbx_seq_one_letter_code
_entity_poly.pdbx_strand_id
1 'polypeptide(L)'
;MDSVASGTPYKFQQDSAPAHKAKLVQSWLKKNVPNFWDFNTWHPNSPDLNPCDYYFNVASLKASIKSEMKKLDPAEVSTACGRFRCRLEDILEAEGGHIE
;
A
#
# COMPACT_ATOMS: atom_id res chain seq x y z
N MET A 1 3.38 10.23 17.05
CA MET A 1 3.65 8.78 17.20
C MET A 1 5.14 8.68 17.50
N ASP A 2 5.55 9.08 18.71
CA ASP A 2 6.96 9.46 18.91
C ASP A 2 7.77 8.36 19.60
N SER A 3 7.08 7.32 20.08
CA SER A 3 7.67 6.11 20.61
C SER A 3 6.99 4.88 20.00
N VAL A 4 7.78 4.03 19.34
CA VAL A 4 7.37 2.66 19.01
C VAL A 4 8.43 1.74 19.59
N ALA A 5 7.98 0.86 20.49
CA ALA A 5 8.77 -0.05 21.31
C ALA A 5 9.72 0.61 22.35
N SER A 6 9.38 0.42 23.62
CA SER A 6 10.30 0.56 24.76
C SER A 6 11.04 1.91 24.87
N GLY A 7 10.38 3.02 24.49
CA GLY A 7 10.96 4.36 24.60
C GLY A 7 12.04 4.68 23.55
N THR A 8 12.26 3.82 22.56
CA THR A 8 13.18 4.10 21.45
C THR A 8 12.48 5.00 20.42
N PRO A 9 13.14 6.06 19.90
CA PRO A 9 12.58 6.87 18.83
C PRO A 9 12.37 6.03 17.58
N TYR A 10 11.23 6.22 16.93
CA TYR A 10 10.96 5.55 15.66
C TYR A 10 11.93 6.03 14.57
N LYS A 11 12.18 5.18 13.56
CA LYS A 11 12.82 5.59 12.30
C LYS A 11 11.88 5.25 11.16
N PHE A 12 11.61 6.23 10.30
CA PHE A 12 10.86 5.99 9.07
C PHE A 12 11.83 5.58 7.96
N GLN A 13 11.68 4.35 7.45
CA GLN A 13 12.52 3.76 6.42
C GLN A 13 11.67 3.45 5.18
N GLN A 14 12.27 3.63 3.99
CA GLN A 14 11.71 3.25 2.70
C GLN A 14 12.84 2.70 1.81
N ASP A 15 12.48 1.89 0.82
CA ASP A 15 13.43 1.38 -0.18
C ASP A 15 13.91 2.47 -1.15
N SER A 16 14.80 2.10 -2.08
CA SER A 16 15.35 3.00 -3.10
C SER A 16 14.52 3.08 -4.38
N ALA A 17 13.21 2.77 -4.35
CA ALA A 17 12.35 2.89 -5.52
C ALA A 17 12.37 4.32 -6.10
N PRO A 18 12.22 4.50 -7.43
CA PRO A 18 12.33 5.82 -8.06
C PRO A 18 11.41 6.89 -7.46
N ALA A 19 10.19 6.51 -7.06
CA ALA A 19 9.24 7.41 -6.41
C ALA A 19 9.77 7.91 -5.05
N HIS A 20 10.36 7.03 -4.24
CA HIS A 20 10.92 7.40 -2.93
C HIS A 20 12.17 8.26 -3.08
N LYS A 21 12.95 8.09 -4.16
CA LYS A 21 14.14 8.91 -4.46
C LYS A 21 13.82 10.29 -5.04
N ALA A 22 12.58 10.55 -5.45
CA ALA A 22 12.22 11.82 -6.04
C ALA A 22 12.51 12.99 -5.08
N LYS A 23 13.13 14.07 -5.60
CA LYS A 23 13.51 15.24 -4.79
C LYS A 23 12.32 15.82 -4.02
N LEU A 24 11.16 15.87 -4.67
CA LEU A 24 9.91 16.34 -4.07
C LEU A 24 9.55 15.51 -2.82
N VAL A 25 9.58 14.18 -2.96
CA VAL A 25 9.25 13.24 -1.88
C VAL A 25 10.24 13.35 -0.74
N GLN A 26 11.55 13.30 -1.03
CA GLN A 26 12.61 13.45 -0.02
C GLN A 26 12.50 14.78 0.73
N SER A 27 12.21 15.88 0.04
CA SER A 27 12.06 17.21 0.66
C SER A 27 10.83 17.27 1.57
N TRP A 28 9.72 16.66 1.14
CA TRP A 28 8.52 16.58 1.95
C TRP A 28 8.75 15.73 3.21
N LEU A 29 9.37 14.57 3.07
CA LEU A 29 9.67 13.67 4.20
C LEU A 29 10.61 14.34 5.21
N LYS A 30 11.68 14.98 4.74
CA LYS A 30 12.60 15.72 5.62
C LYS A 30 11.90 16.83 6.41
N LYS A 31 10.86 17.45 5.86
CA LYS A 31 10.11 18.53 6.52
C LYS A 31 9.04 18.01 7.49
N ASN A 32 8.37 16.91 7.15
CA ASN A 32 7.13 16.49 7.82
C ASN A 32 7.24 15.20 8.62
N VAL A 33 8.28 14.39 8.42
CA VAL A 33 8.45 13.11 9.09
C VAL A 33 9.71 13.17 9.96
N PRO A 34 9.56 13.43 11.27
CA PRO A 34 10.66 13.31 12.22
C PRO A 34 11.33 11.94 12.08
N ASN A 35 12.65 11.88 12.23
CA ASN A 35 13.40 10.64 12.21
C ASN A 35 13.31 9.79 10.92
N PHE A 36 13.13 10.43 9.76
CA PHE A 36 13.26 9.79 8.45
C PHE A 36 14.72 9.43 8.11
N TRP A 37 14.94 8.26 7.50
CA TRP A 37 16.18 7.91 6.81
C TRP A 37 16.12 8.36 5.36
N ASP A 38 16.98 9.31 4.99
CA ASP A 38 17.11 9.73 3.60
C ASP A 38 17.61 8.59 2.71
N PHE A 39 17.38 8.70 1.40
CA PHE A 39 17.70 7.61 0.48
C PHE A 39 19.19 7.21 0.48
N ASN A 40 20.12 8.10 0.84
CA ASN A 40 21.55 7.77 0.89
C ASN A 40 21.92 6.94 2.12
N THR A 41 21.07 6.93 3.14
CA THR A 41 21.24 6.09 4.34
C THR A 41 20.91 4.63 4.03
N TRP A 42 20.04 4.35 3.06
CA TRP A 42 19.65 3.01 2.65
C TRP A 42 20.64 2.40 1.64
N HIS A 43 21.08 1.16 1.89
CA HIS A 43 21.97 0.46 0.96
C HIS A 43 21.17 -0.07 -0.25
N PRO A 44 21.61 0.18 -1.50
CA PRO A 44 20.90 -0.32 -2.68
C PRO A 44 20.89 -1.87 -2.71
N ASN A 45 19.86 -2.43 -3.35
CA ASN A 45 19.72 -3.88 -3.58
C ASN A 45 19.81 -4.76 -2.31
N SER A 46 19.31 -4.27 -1.17
CA SER A 46 19.35 -4.99 0.11
C SER A 46 17.94 -5.36 0.60
N PRO A 47 17.18 -6.20 -0.13
CA PRO A 47 15.82 -6.61 0.27
C PRO A 47 15.81 -7.45 1.56
N ASP A 48 16.93 -8.10 1.88
CA ASP A 48 17.15 -8.83 3.12
C ASP A 48 17.12 -7.92 4.36
N LEU A 49 17.49 -6.65 4.21
CA LEU A 49 17.48 -5.67 5.28
C LEU A 49 16.13 -4.95 5.43
N ASN A 50 15.24 -5.03 4.43
CA ASN A 50 13.94 -4.40 4.47
C ASN A 50 12.93 -5.37 5.11
N PRO A 51 12.41 -5.11 6.33
CA PRO A 51 11.44 -5.99 6.94
C PRO A 51 10.22 -6.23 6.05
N CYS A 52 9.77 -5.23 5.29
CA CYS A 52 8.65 -5.41 4.37
C CYS A 52 9.00 -6.40 3.25
N ASP A 53 10.19 -6.33 2.64
CA ASP A 53 10.57 -7.27 1.57
C ASP A 53 10.89 -8.67 2.12
N TYR A 54 11.45 -8.74 3.33
CA TYR A 54 11.76 -10.00 4.01
C TYR A 54 10.49 -10.75 4.45
N TYR A 55 9.55 -10.06 5.12
CA TYR A 55 8.33 -10.68 5.62
C TYR A 55 7.27 -10.85 4.52
N PHE A 56 7.09 -9.86 3.64
CA PHE A 56 6.16 -9.97 2.52
C PHE A 56 6.88 -10.55 1.30
N ASN A 57 7.15 -11.85 1.34
CA ASN A 57 7.57 -12.57 0.15
C ASN A 57 6.46 -12.48 -0.90
N VAL A 58 6.72 -11.72 -1.98
CA VAL A 58 5.80 -11.51 -3.11
C VAL A 58 5.25 -12.83 -3.66
N ALA A 59 6.06 -13.90 -3.66
CA ALA A 59 5.62 -15.21 -4.12
C ALA A 59 4.57 -15.82 -3.18
N SER A 60 4.78 -15.75 -1.86
CA SER A 60 3.83 -16.24 -0.86
C SER A 60 2.53 -15.43 -0.85
N LEU A 61 2.64 -14.10 -0.94
CA LEU A 61 1.49 -13.22 -1.05
C LEU A 61 0.68 -13.51 -2.33
N LYS A 62 1.37 -13.63 -3.47
CA LYS A 62 0.73 -13.99 -4.75
C LYS A 62 0.06 -15.36 -4.69
N ALA A 63 0.68 -16.34 -4.06
CA ALA A 63 0.09 -17.66 -3.87
C ALA A 63 -1.17 -17.60 -3.01
N SER A 64 -1.12 -16.83 -1.91
CA SER A 64 -2.25 -16.63 -1.00
C SER A 64 -3.42 -15.93 -1.69
N ILE A 65 -3.16 -14.82 -2.40
CA ILE A 65 -4.20 -14.12 -3.18
C ILE A 65 -4.82 -15.06 -4.21
N LYS A 66 -4.01 -15.81 -4.97
CA LYS A 66 -4.54 -16.80 -5.93
C LYS A 66 -5.38 -17.88 -5.28
N SER A 67 -5.03 -18.30 -4.06
CA SER A 67 -5.79 -19.30 -3.30
C SER A 67 -7.16 -18.75 -2.90
N GLU A 68 -7.20 -17.54 -2.31
CA GLU A 68 -8.47 -16.92 -1.90
C GLU A 68 -9.36 -16.59 -3.09
N MET A 69 -8.79 -16.08 -4.19
CA MET A 69 -9.56 -15.79 -5.41
C MET A 69 -10.24 -17.02 -6.01
N LYS A 70 -9.68 -18.22 -5.83
CA LYS A 70 -10.31 -19.48 -6.27
C LYS A 70 -11.50 -19.90 -5.41
N LYS A 71 -11.64 -19.37 -4.20
CA LYS A 71 -12.75 -19.66 -3.29
C LYS A 71 -13.96 -18.78 -3.53
N LEU A 72 -13.82 -17.71 -4.32
CA LEU A 72 -14.93 -16.84 -4.67
C LEU A 72 -16.01 -17.63 -5.42
N ASP A 73 -17.25 -17.52 -4.97
CA ASP A 73 -18.39 -18.12 -5.66
C ASP A 73 -18.63 -17.39 -7.00
N PRO A 74 -18.58 -18.08 -8.15
CA PRO A 74 -18.87 -17.48 -9.44
C PRO A 74 -20.24 -16.78 -9.50
N ALA A 75 -21.25 -17.27 -8.77
CA ALA A 75 -22.57 -16.66 -8.74
C ALA A 75 -22.56 -15.32 -7.98
N GLU A 76 -21.84 -15.23 -6.87
CA GLU A 76 -21.64 -13.98 -6.15
C GLU A 76 -20.88 -12.96 -6.99
N VAL A 77 -19.81 -13.38 -7.67
CA VAL A 77 -19.04 -12.53 -8.58
C VAL A 77 -19.92 -12.03 -9.73
N SER A 78 -20.71 -12.92 -10.34
CA SER A 78 -21.63 -12.54 -11.42
C SER A 78 -22.69 -11.55 -10.93
N THR A 79 -23.24 -11.75 -9.73
CA THR A 79 -24.21 -10.84 -9.12
C THR A 79 -23.60 -9.46 -8.86
N ALA A 80 -22.39 -9.43 -8.30
CA ALA A 80 -21.66 -8.18 -8.05
C ALA A 80 -21.39 -7.41 -9.36
N CYS A 81 -20.93 -8.11 -10.40
CA CYS A 81 -20.73 -7.52 -11.72
C CYS A 81 -22.05 -7.06 -12.37
N GLY A 82 -23.14 -7.80 -12.19
CA GLY A 82 -24.45 -7.45 -12.73
C GLY A 82 -25.01 -6.14 -12.15
N ARG A 83 -24.65 -5.79 -10.91
CA ARG A 83 -25.02 -4.53 -10.26
C ARG A 83 -24.27 -3.31 -10.80
N PHE A 84 -23.27 -3.50 -11.67
CA PHE A 84 -22.49 -2.38 -12.19
C PHE A 84 -23.35 -1.31 -12.85
N ARG A 85 -24.34 -1.74 -13.66
CA ARG A 85 -25.20 -0.81 -14.38
C ARG A 85 -26.10 0.01 -13.45
N CYS A 86 -26.78 -0.63 -12.51
CA CYS A 86 -27.67 0.10 -11.59
C CYS A 86 -26.86 1.07 -10.71
N ARG A 87 -25.67 0.67 -10.24
CA ARG A 87 -24.80 1.58 -9.47
C ARG A 87 -24.35 2.79 -10.28
N LEU A 88 -24.12 2.65 -11.59
CA LEU A 88 -23.82 3.80 -12.44
C LEU A 88 -25.03 4.73 -12.59
N GLU A 89 -26.23 4.16 -12.73
CA GLU A 89 -27.48 4.93 -12.79
C GLU A 89 -27.69 5.70 -11.46
N ASP A 90 -27.46 5.05 -10.32
CA ASP A 90 -27.53 5.69 -8.99
C ASP A 90 -26.49 6.83 -8.84
N ILE A 91 -25.26 6.66 -9.34
CA ILE A 91 -24.23 7.71 -9.33
C ILE A 91 -24.64 8.90 -10.20
N LEU A 92 -25.29 8.65 -11.35
CA LEU A 92 -25.77 9.71 -12.23
C LEU A 92 -26.91 10.50 -11.56
N GLU A 93 -27.83 9.81 -10.88
CA GLU A 93 -28.90 10.45 -10.10
C GLU A 93 -28.34 11.25 -8.92
N ALA A 94 -27.27 10.78 -8.30
CA ALA A 94 -26.54 11.49 -7.26
C ALA A 94 -25.65 12.64 -7.79
N GLU A 95 -25.70 12.96 -9.09
CA GLU A 95 -24.85 13.97 -9.75
C GLU A 95 -23.33 13.76 -9.47
N GLY A 96 -22.90 12.50 -9.40
CA GLY A 96 -21.52 12.14 -9.05
C GLY A 96 -21.25 12.05 -7.55
N GLY A 97 -22.28 12.17 -6.71
CA GLY A 97 -22.22 11.96 -5.28
C GLY A 97 -21.97 10.51 -4.87
N HIS A 98 -21.64 10.32 -3.60
CA HIS A 98 -21.44 8.99 -3.01
C HIS A 98 -22.75 8.20 -2.94
N ILE A 99 -22.67 6.88 -3.18
CA ILE A 99 -23.78 5.93 -3.05
C ILE A 99 -23.33 4.74 -2.17
N GLU A 100 -24.24 4.21 -1.36
CA GLU A 100 -24.01 3.00 -0.54
C GLU A 100 -24.16 1.71 -1.37
#